data_AF-K2AEJ1-F1
#
_entry.id   AF-K2AEJ1-F1
#
_cell.length_a   1.000
_cell.length_b   1.000
_cell.length_c   1.000
_cell.angle_alpha   90.00
_cell.angle_beta   90.00
_cell.angle_gamma   90.00
#
_symmetry.space_group_name_H-M   'P 1'
#
loop_
_entity.id
_entity.type
_entity.pdbx_description
1 polymer ?
#
loop_
_entity_poly.entity_id
_entity_poly.type
_entity_poly.pdbx_seq_one_letter_code
_entity_poly.pdbx_strand_id
1 'polypeptide(L)'
;MQDPYWPLLANRIPAMGNLRLERAWAGHYEVNALDHNGILGPHDSLRNLIFSTGFSGHGVMHAPAAGRAVAEWITGGAFKTLDVTALGWNRIRDNQPMPETVVY
;
A
#
# COMPACT_ATOMS: atom_id res chain seq x y z
N MET A 1 -31.61 3.05 1.15
CA MET A 1 -30.83 2.73 2.36
C MET A 1 -30.09 3.99 2.74
N GLN A 2 -30.26 4.54 3.95
CA GLN A 2 -29.51 5.74 4.35
C GLN A 2 -28.03 5.39 4.48
N ASP A 3 -27.16 6.18 3.86
CA ASP A 3 -25.72 6.05 3.97
C ASP A 3 -25.28 6.30 5.42
N PRO A 4 -24.69 5.31 6.13
CA PRO A 4 -24.30 5.47 7.53
C PRO A 4 -23.13 6.43 7.72
N TYR A 5 -22.36 6.74 6.68
CA TYR A 5 -21.17 7.60 6.75
C TYR A 5 -21.54 9.08 6.64
N TRP A 6 -22.63 9.42 5.96
CA TRP A 6 -23.02 10.81 5.74
C TRP A 6 -23.27 11.60 7.03
N PRO A 7 -24.03 11.08 8.02
CA PRO A 7 -24.18 11.75 9.31
C PRO A 7 -22.86 11.94 10.06
N LEU A 8 -21.94 10.98 9.98
CA LEU A 8 -20.62 11.06 10.61
C LEU A 8 -19.77 12.17 9.99
N LEU A 9 -19.78 12.28 8.66
CA LEU A 9 -19.09 13.34 7.92
C LEU A 9 -19.70 14.72 8.23
N ALA A 10 -21.02 14.85 8.25
CA ALA A 10 -21.72 16.09 8.59
C ALA A 10 -21.45 16.54 10.04
N ASN A 11 -21.33 15.62 10.98
CA ASN A 11 -20.95 15.94 12.35
C ASN A 11 -19.51 16.48 12.45
N ARG A 12 -18.58 15.93 11.66
CA ARG A 12 -17.17 16.36 11.66
C ARG A 12 -16.95 17.65 10.87
N ILE A 13 -17.66 17.82 9.75
CA ILE A 13 -17.58 18.97 8.84
C ILE A 13 -19.01 19.42 8.53
N PRO A 14 -19.58 20.39 9.28
CA PRO A 14 -20.98 20.80 9.15
C PRO A 14 -21.43 21.17 7.74
N ALA A 15 -20.51 21.72 6.91
CA ALA A 15 -20.79 22.03 5.51
C ALA A 15 -21.21 20.80 4.68
N MET A 16 -20.76 19.60 5.04
CA MET A 16 -21.13 18.35 4.37
C MET A 16 -22.64 18.06 4.48
N GLY A 17 -23.32 18.52 5.55
CA GLY A 17 -24.77 18.32 5.72
C GLY A 17 -25.63 18.97 4.64
N ASN A 18 -25.07 19.94 3.90
CA ASN A 18 -25.76 20.67 2.84
C ASN A 18 -25.34 20.22 1.42
N LEU A 19 -24.46 19.23 1.29
CA LEU A 19 -23.98 18.77 -0.01
C LEU A 19 -24.88 17.65 -0.58
N ARG A 20 -24.80 17.46 -1.90
CA ARG A 20 -25.43 16.35 -2.61
C ARG A 20 -24.36 15.40 -3.14
N LEU A 21 -24.56 14.09 -2.97
CA LEU A 21 -23.70 13.07 -3.58
C LEU A 21 -23.94 13.04 -5.10
N GLU A 22 -22.90 13.31 -5.89
CA GLU A 22 -22.96 13.25 -7.36
C GLU A 22 -22.58 11.87 -7.91
N ARG A 23 -21.56 11.21 -7.33
CA ARG A 23 -21.12 9.85 -7.74
C ARG A 23 -20.44 9.11 -6.61
N ALA A 24 -20.49 7.78 -6.69
CA ALA A 24 -19.72 6.87 -5.87
C ALA A 24 -19.14 5.74 -6.73
N TRP A 25 -18.02 5.17 -6.29
CA TRP A 25 -17.39 4.01 -6.92
C TRP A 25 -16.73 3.16 -5.85
N ALA A 26 -16.44 1.90 -6.18
CA ALA A 26 -15.72 0.98 -5.33
C ALA A 26 -14.52 0.41 -6.10
N GLY A 27 -13.44 0.12 -5.36
CA GLY A 27 -12.22 -0.47 -5.89
C GLY A 27 -11.70 -1.56 -4.97
N HIS A 28 -10.86 -2.42 -5.50
CA HIS A 28 -10.21 -3.46 -4.72
C HIS A 28 -9.01 -2.90 -3.97
N TYR A 29 -8.89 -3.33 -2.71
CA TYR A 29 -7.64 -3.24 -1.99
C TYR A 29 -6.93 -4.57 -2.13
N GLU A 30 -5.70 -4.51 -2.63
CA GLU A 30 -4.80 -5.66 -2.56
C GLU A 30 -4.16 -5.67 -1.16
N VAL A 31 -4.82 -6.38 -0.25
CA VAL A 31 -4.42 -6.41 1.16
C VAL A 31 -3.37 -7.49 1.38
N ASN A 32 -2.22 -7.07 1.90
CA ASN A 32 -1.26 -7.98 2.49
C ASN A 32 -1.75 -8.38 3.89
N ALA A 33 -2.24 -9.61 4.04
CA ALA A 33 -2.80 -10.12 5.28
C ALA A 33 -1.76 -10.28 6.41
N LEU A 34 -0.45 -10.25 6.11
CA LEU A 34 0.60 -10.39 7.12
C LEU A 34 0.66 -9.15 8.03
N ASP A 35 0.70 -7.96 7.43
CA ASP A 35 0.96 -6.72 8.16
C ASP A 35 0.50 -5.44 7.44
N HIS A 36 -0.29 -5.56 6.37
CA HIS A 36 -0.78 -4.46 5.55
C HIS A 36 0.32 -3.64 4.82
N ASN A 37 1.59 -4.04 4.90
CA ASN A 37 2.68 -3.38 4.19
C ASN A 37 2.86 -3.92 2.77
N GLY A 38 3.39 -3.08 1.87
CA GLY A 38 3.75 -3.49 0.52
C GLY A 38 4.84 -4.57 0.49
N ILE A 39 4.88 -5.32 -0.61
CA ILE A 39 5.92 -6.31 -0.92
C ILE A 39 6.70 -5.79 -2.13
N LEU A 40 7.99 -5.54 -1.94
CA LEU A 40 8.86 -4.93 -2.95
C LEU A 40 10.16 -5.70 -3.14
N GLY A 41 10.54 -5.89 -4.40
CA GLY A 41 11.81 -6.51 -4.76
C GLY A 41 11.69 -7.96 -5.22
N PRO A 42 12.82 -8.66 -5.40
CA PRO A 42 12.84 -9.96 -6.05
C PRO A 42 12.30 -11.08 -5.15
N HIS A 43 11.82 -12.14 -5.79
CA HIS A 43 11.74 -13.45 -5.15
C HIS A 43 13.14 -14.04 -4.99
N ASP A 44 13.40 -14.75 -3.88
CA ASP A 44 14.69 -15.33 -3.52
C ASP A 44 15.12 -16.52 -4.41
N SER A 45 14.19 -17.40 -4.78
CA SER A 45 14.42 -18.55 -5.67
C SER A 45 14.05 -18.30 -7.14
N LEU A 46 12.97 -17.55 -7.41
CA LEU A 46 12.51 -17.20 -8.76
C LEU A 46 13.10 -15.86 -9.21
N ARG A 47 14.33 -15.88 -9.71
CA ARG A 47 15.12 -14.65 -9.97
C ARG A 47 14.51 -13.68 -11.00
N ASN A 48 13.56 -14.14 -11.82
CA ASN A 48 12.84 -13.33 -12.80
C ASN A 48 11.45 -12.87 -12.30
N LEU A 49 11.07 -13.20 -11.06
CA LEU A 49 9.87 -12.71 -10.41
C LEU A 49 10.22 -11.54 -9.48
N ILE A 50 9.58 -10.40 -9.69
CA ILE A 50 9.78 -9.19 -8.90
C ILE A 50 8.42 -8.69 -8.42
N PHE A 51 8.32 -8.41 -7.13
CA PHE A 51 7.12 -7.93 -6.48
C PHE A 51 7.09 -6.39 -6.44
N SER A 52 5.89 -5.87 -6.67
CA SER A 52 5.50 -4.48 -6.43
C SER A 52 4.00 -4.47 -6.16
N THR A 53 3.62 -5.03 -5.01
CA THR A 53 2.26 -5.53 -4.76
C THR A 53 1.92 -5.43 -3.26
N GLY A 54 0.66 -5.60 -2.88
CA GLY A 54 0.24 -5.78 -1.48
C GLY A 54 0.15 -4.50 -0.64
N PHE A 55 -0.02 -3.34 -1.28
CA PHE A 55 0.04 -2.04 -0.60
C PHE A 55 -1.18 -1.69 0.29
N SER A 56 -2.19 -2.56 0.38
CA SER A 56 -3.28 -2.51 1.36
C SER A 56 -4.00 -1.15 1.47
N GLY A 57 -4.18 -0.46 0.34
CA GLY A 57 -4.87 0.83 0.27
C GLY A 57 -3.96 2.07 0.17
N HIS A 58 -2.66 1.92 0.41
CA HIS A 58 -1.69 3.03 0.41
C HIS A 58 -0.79 3.03 -0.83
N GLY A 59 -1.13 2.24 -1.85
CA GLY A 59 -0.29 2.08 -3.05
C GLY A 59 -0.10 3.37 -3.84
N VAL A 60 -1.10 4.25 -3.89
CA VAL A 60 -1.02 5.52 -4.64
C VAL A 60 0.07 6.44 -4.08
N MET A 61 0.15 6.59 -2.75
CA MET A 61 1.19 7.42 -2.14
C MET A 61 2.59 6.79 -2.24
N HIS A 62 2.69 5.45 -2.26
CA HIS A 62 3.96 4.75 -2.35
C HIS A 62 4.47 4.53 -3.78
N ALA A 63 3.61 4.65 -4.79
CA ALA A 63 3.93 4.33 -6.19
C ALA A 63 5.23 4.97 -6.72
N PRO A 64 5.54 6.26 -6.44
CA PRO A 64 6.80 6.85 -6.92
C PRO A 64 8.06 6.17 -6.36
N ALA A 65 8.06 5.86 -5.06
CA ALA A 65 9.18 5.22 -4.39
C ALA A 65 9.29 3.74 -4.75
N ALA A 66 8.15 3.04 -4.76
CA ALA A 66 8.06 1.64 -5.18
C ALA A 66 8.56 1.42 -6.61
N GLY A 67 8.08 2.24 -7.56
CA GLY A 67 8.51 2.16 -8.95
C GLY A 67 10.00 2.42 -9.12
N ARG A 68 10.57 3.39 -8.40
CA ARG A 68 12.01 3.66 -8.40
C ARG A 68 12.81 2.47 -7.85
N ALA A 69 12.42 1.93 -6.70
CA ALA A 69 13.14 0.81 -6.08
C ALA A 69 13.16 -0.43 -7.00
N VAL A 70 12.01 -0.76 -7.60
CA VAL A 70 11.88 -1.87 -8.55
C VAL A 70 12.71 -1.62 -9.82
N ALA A 71 12.69 -0.40 -10.37
CA ALA A 71 13.49 -0.06 -11.54
C ALA A 71 15.01 -0.13 -11.27
N GLU A 72 15.46 0.34 -10.10
CA GLU A 72 16.86 0.23 -9.67
C GLU A 72 17.28 -1.23 -9.50
N TRP A 73 16.41 -2.07 -8.94
CA TRP A 73 16.65 -3.50 -8.84
C TRP A 73 16.76 -4.16 -10.22
N ILE A 74 15.82 -3.89 -11.13
CA ILE A 74 15.81 -4.46 -12.48
C ILE A 74 17.07 -4.06 -13.28
N THR A 75 17.46 -2.80 -13.20
CA THR A 75 18.54 -2.24 -14.04
C THR A 75 19.93 -2.40 -13.42
N GLY A 76 20.03 -2.51 -12.09
CA GLY A 76 21.30 -2.47 -11.37
C GLY A 76 21.49 -3.55 -10.31
N GLY A 77 20.50 -4.43 -10.08
CA GLY A 77 20.60 -5.55 -9.12
C GLY A 77 20.65 -5.15 -7.64
N ALA A 78 20.38 -3.88 -7.32
CA ALA A 78 20.40 -3.36 -5.96
C ALA A 78 19.50 -2.13 -5.83
N PHE A 79 18.94 -1.92 -4.64
CA PHE A 79 18.32 -0.65 -4.27
C PHE A 79 19.41 0.42 -4.09
N LYS A 80 19.22 1.60 -4.67
CA LYS A 80 20.24 2.68 -4.66
C LYS A 80 19.77 3.92 -3.94
N THR A 81 18.58 4.42 -4.27
CA THR A 81 18.07 5.68 -3.72
C THR A 81 17.42 5.48 -2.36
N LEU A 82 16.70 4.37 -2.18
CA LEU A 82 15.98 4.05 -0.96
C LEU A 82 16.09 2.55 -0.70
N ASP A 83 16.60 2.19 0.48
CA ASP A 83 16.61 0.79 0.91
C ASP A 83 15.19 0.36 1.34
N VAL A 84 14.58 -0.50 0.53
CA VAL A 84 13.27 -1.10 0.80
C VAL A 84 13.37 -2.58 1.16
N THR A 85 14.55 -3.07 1.56
CA THR A 85 14.79 -4.49 1.89
C THR A 85 13.84 -5.01 2.98
N ALA A 86 13.45 -4.15 3.92
CA ALA A 86 12.47 -4.47 4.96
C ALA A 86 11.07 -4.82 4.41
N LEU A 87 10.74 -4.39 3.19
CA LEU A 87 9.50 -4.72 2.48
C LEU A 87 9.64 -5.95 1.58
N GLY A 88 10.80 -6.63 1.60
CA GLY A 88 11.13 -7.73 0.69
C GLY A 88 10.39 -9.04 0.94
N TRP A 89 10.40 -9.92 -0.07
CA TRP A 89 9.77 -11.24 -0.05
C TRP A 89 10.18 -12.12 1.14
N ASN A 90 11.43 -12.01 1.60
CA ASN A 90 11.95 -12.83 2.71
C ASN A 90 11.06 -12.74 3.96
N ARG A 91 10.52 -11.56 4.26
CA ARG A 91 9.63 -11.36 5.42
C ARG A 91 8.33 -12.14 5.30
N ILE A 92 7.82 -12.33 4.09
CA ILE A 92 6.60 -13.08 3.80
C ILE A 92 6.88 -14.57 3.97
N ARG A 93 7.97 -15.07 3.35
CA ARG A 93 8.43 -16.46 3.47
C ARG A 93 8.69 -16.85 4.93
N ASP A 94 9.31 -15.95 5.69
CA ASP A 94 9.74 -16.21 7.07
C ASP A 94 8.68 -15.83 8.12
N ASN A 95 7.48 -15.40 7.67
CA ASN A 95 6.37 -14.94 8.50
C ASN A 95 6.79 -13.89 9.55
N GLN A 96 7.57 -12.90 9.10
CA GLN A 96 8.08 -11.79 9.89
C GLN A 96 7.31 -10.50 9.53
N PRO A 97 6.23 -10.16 10.26
CA PRO A 97 5.49 -8.93 10.03
C PRO A 97 6.33 -7.70 10.41
N MET A 98 6.14 -6.60 9.70
CA MET A 98 6.65 -5.28 10.04
C MET A 98 5.51 -4.44 10.63
N PRO A 99 5.34 -4.40 11.96
CA PRO A 99 4.24 -3.64 12.57
C PRO A 99 4.46 -2.13 12.41
N GLU A 100 3.44 -1.43 11.94
CA GLU A 100 3.39 0.03 12.02
C GLU A 100 3.14 0.45 13.47
N THR A 101 4.19 0.91 14.14
CA THR A 101 4.15 1.33 15.56
C THR A 101 3.87 2.81 15.74
N VAL A 102 3.97 3.61 14.67
CA VAL A 102 3.67 5.03 14.69
C VAL A 102 2.40 5.26 13.87
N VAL A 103 1.29 5.44 14.57
CA VAL A 103 0.04 5.94 13.99
C VAL A 103 0.25 7.44 13.76
N TYR A 104 0.16 7.88 12.50
CA TYR A 104 0.17 9.31 12.13
C TYR A 104 -1.05 10.05 12.68
#